data_AF-A0ABD4Q7W6-F1
#
_entry.id   AF-A0ABD4Q7W6-F1
#
_cell.length_a   1.000
_cell.length_b   1.000
_cell.length_c   1.000
_cell.angle_alpha   90.00
_cell.angle_beta   90.00
_cell.angle_gamma   90.00
#
_symmetry.space_group_name_H-M   'P 1'
#
loop_
_entity.id
_entity.type
_entity.pdbx_description
1 polymer ?
#
loop_
_entity_poly.entity_id
_entity_poly.type
_entity_poly.pdbx_seq_one_letter_code
_entity_poly.pdbx_strand_id
1 'polypeptide(L)'
;AVPTGGRITEGMDTVRRLVRVDQKPIGRTPRSNLATYTGLFDHVRKLFADTPLARKRRYSAGRFSFNVAQGRCPTCEGEGFVSVELLF
;
A
#
# COMPACT_ATOMS: atom_id res chain seq x y z
N ALA A 1 -8.64 -12.19 26.41
CA ALA A 1 -7.35 -12.42 27.10
C ALA A 1 -7.30 -11.53 28.33
N VAL A 2 -6.97 -12.08 29.49
CA VAL A 2 -6.76 -11.29 30.71
C VAL A 2 -5.53 -10.41 30.48
N PRO A 3 -5.58 -9.07 30.67
CA PRO A 3 -4.41 -8.24 30.50
C PRO A 3 -3.43 -8.55 31.63
N THR A 4 -2.26 -9.06 31.29
CA THR A 4 -1.11 -9.09 32.20
C THR A 4 -0.51 -7.68 32.26
N GLY A 5 -0.45 -7.12 33.47
CA GLY A 5 0.12 -5.80 33.73
C GLY A 5 1.60 -5.86 34.11
N GLY A 6 2.33 -4.78 33.83
CA GLY A 6 3.73 -4.60 34.22
C GLY A 6 4.17 -3.15 34.00
N ARG A 7 5.24 -2.72 34.69
CA ARG A 7 5.86 -1.39 34.53
C ARG A 7 7.33 -1.57 34.16
N ILE A 8 7.79 -0.81 33.18
CA ILE A 8 9.22 -0.73 32.86
C ILE A 8 9.89 0.11 33.95
N THR A 9 10.89 -0.45 34.64
CA THR A 9 11.55 0.20 35.77
C THR A 9 12.86 0.90 35.40
N GLU A 10 13.48 0.53 34.28
CA GLU A 10 14.77 1.08 33.81
C GLU A 10 15.00 0.80 32.31
N GLY A 11 16.04 1.39 31.72
CA GLY A 11 16.54 1.04 30.38
C GLY A 11 15.79 1.65 29.19
N MET A 12 14.70 2.39 29.42
CA MET A 12 13.94 3.08 28.37
C MET A 12 14.77 4.08 27.56
N ASP A 13 15.80 4.65 28.19
CA ASP A 13 16.72 5.63 27.60
C ASP A 13 17.51 5.05 26.41
N THR A 14 17.63 3.72 26.34
CA THR A 14 18.31 3.00 25.25
C THR A 14 17.37 2.64 24.09
N VAL A 15 16.04 2.70 24.31
CA VAL A 15 15.04 2.33 23.31
C VAL A 15 14.83 3.48 22.34
N ARG A 16 15.37 3.34 21.13
CA ARG A 16 15.22 4.37 20.07
C ARG A 16 13.94 4.25 19.26
N ARG A 17 13.37 3.04 19.17
CA ARG A 17 12.15 2.78 18.40
C ARG A 17 11.45 1.54 18.92
N LEU A 18 10.16 1.67 19.21
CA LEU A 18 9.26 0.55 19.46
C LEU A 18 8.37 0.36 18.22
N VAL A 19 8.31 -0.86 17.68
CA VAL A 19 7.40 -1.22 16.60
C VAL A 19 6.47 -2.30 17.12
N ARG A 20 5.16 -2.03 17.10
CA ARG A 20 4.14 -3.00 17.44
C ARG A 20 3.71 -3.73 16.17
N VAL A 21 3.83 -5.06 16.19
CA VAL A 21 3.29 -5.95 15.16
C VAL A 21 2.05 -6.62 15.74
N ASP A 22 0.91 -6.42 15.09
CA ASP A 22 -0.35 -7.06 15.47
C ASP A 22 -1.04 -7.66 14.22
N GLN A 23 -2.22 -8.24 14.41
CA GLN A 23 -2.98 -8.88 13.33
C GLN A 23 -3.99 -7.93 12.68
N LYS A 24 -3.89 -6.62 12.91
CA LYS A 24 -4.78 -5.68 12.23
C LYS A 24 -4.49 -5.72 10.72
N PRO A 25 -5.53 -5.58 9.89
CA PRO A 25 -5.33 -5.57 8.45
C PRO A 25 -4.42 -4.40 8.04
N ILE A 26 -3.56 -4.65 7.05
CA ILE A 26 -2.59 -3.66 6.52
C ILE A 26 -3.27 -2.44 5.88
N GLY A 27 -4.52 -2.59 5.45
CA GLY A 27 -5.35 -1.55 4.87
C GLY A 27 -6.81 -2.00 4.83
N ARG A 28 -7.72 -1.05 4.65
CA ARG A 28 -9.17 -1.29 4.66
C ARG A 28 -9.79 -1.34 3.26
N THR A 29 -8.99 -1.07 2.22
CA THR A 29 -9.46 -1.01 0.83
C THR A 29 -8.70 -2.03 -0.02
N PRO A 30 -9.30 -2.53 -1.11
CA PRO A 30 -8.62 -3.42 -2.06
C PRO A 30 -7.37 -2.82 -2.70
N ARG A 31 -7.24 -1.49 -2.67
CA ARG A 31 -6.06 -0.75 -3.15
C ARG A 31 -4.81 -0.99 -2.29
N SER A 32 -4.97 -1.50 -1.06
CA SER A 32 -3.85 -1.89 -0.19
C SER A 32 -3.49 -3.34 -0.41
N ASN A 33 -2.29 -3.60 -0.93
CA ASN A 33 -1.74 -4.94 -1.08
C ASN A 33 -0.28 -4.98 -0.62
N LEU A 34 0.35 -6.15 -0.66
CA LEU A 34 1.73 -6.34 -0.21
C LEU A 34 2.72 -5.45 -0.96
N ALA A 35 2.51 -5.25 -2.27
CA ALA A 35 3.42 -4.46 -3.09
C ALA A 35 3.33 -2.96 -2.76
N THR A 36 2.15 -2.44 -2.43
CA THR A 36 1.99 -1.05 -1.98
C THR A 36 2.44 -0.87 -0.54
N TYR A 37 2.16 -1.84 0.34
CA TYR A 37 2.48 -1.72 1.77
C TYR A 37 3.99 -1.75 2.03
N THR A 38 4.74 -2.56 1.27
CA THR A 38 6.20 -2.66 1.39
C THR A 38 6.96 -1.59 0.60
N GLY A 39 6.29 -0.81 -0.24
CA GLY A 39 6.92 0.12 -1.18
C GLY A 39 7.51 -0.54 -2.43
N LEU A 40 7.45 -1.87 -2.55
CA LEU A 40 7.94 -2.61 -3.73
C LEU A 40 7.36 -2.08 -5.04
N PHE A 41 6.06 -1.72 -5.04
CA PHE A 41 5.38 -1.30 -6.26
C PHE A 41 5.95 0.02 -6.83
N ASP A 42 6.56 0.86 -6.02
CA ASP A 42 7.19 2.10 -6.49
C ASP A 42 8.37 1.81 -7.40
N HIS A 43 9.17 0.79 -7.05
CA HIS A 43 10.28 0.32 -7.87
C HIS A 43 9.78 -0.28 -9.18
N VAL A 44 8.73 -1.10 -9.14
CA VAL A 44 8.11 -1.69 -10.34
C VAL A 44 7.63 -0.59 -11.27
N ARG A 45 6.88 0.40 -10.77
CA ARG A 45 6.37 1.52 -11.58
C ARG A 45 7.50 2.34 -12.22
N LYS A 46 8.60 2.54 -11.50
CA LYS A 46 9.80 3.22 -12.03
C LYS A 46 10.40 2.43 -13.20
N LEU A 47 10.60 1.12 -13.03
CA LEU A 47 11.12 0.25 -14.09
C LEU A 47 10.25 0.28 -15.36
N PHE A 48 8.92 0.27 -15.20
CA PHE A 48 7.99 0.37 -16.33
C PHE A 48 8.07 1.73 -17.04
N ALA A 49 8.17 2.82 -16.29
CA ALA A 49 8.36 4.16 -16.84
C ALA A 49 9.70 4.32 -17.60
N ASP A 50 10.71 3.55 -17.23
CA ASP A 50 12.02 3.55 -17.89
C ASP A 50 12.06 2.79 -19.21
N THR A 51 11.02 2.01 -19.57
CA THR A 51 10.98 1.27 -20.83
C THR A 51 10.98 2.21 -22.06
N PRO A 52 11.57 1.79 -23.21
CA PRO A 52 11.61 2.64 -24.41
C PRO A 52 10.21 3.07 -24.89
N LEU A 53 9.22 2.19 -24.79
CA LEU A 53 7.85 2.48 -25.18
C LEU A 53 7.19 3.50 -24.25
N ALA A 54 7.38 3.39 -22.93
CA ALA A 54 6.87 4.35 -21.97
C ALA A 54 7.48 5.74 -22.19
N ARG A 55 8.80 5.81 -22.40
CA ARG A 55 9.52 7.04 -22.72
C ARG A 55 9.02 7.69 -24.01
N LYS A 56 8.85 6.90 -25.09
CA LYS A 56 8.30 7.38 -26.37
C LYS A 56 6.89 7.97 -26.21
N ARG A 57 6.08 7.40 -25.31
CA ARG A 57 4.71 7.86 -25.01
C ARG A 57 4.63 8.91 -23.89
N ARG A 58 5.78 9.33 -23.33
CA ARG A 58 5.88 10.26 -22.18
C ARG A 58 5.10 9.79 -20.95
N TYR A 59 5.10 8.48 -20.71
CA TYR A 59 4.45 7.89 -19.53
C TYR A 59 5.38 8.01 -18.32
N SER A 60 4.88 8.66 -17.26
CA SER A 60 5.56 8.71 -15.97
C SER A 60 5.25 7.46 -15.13
N ALA A 61 5.92 7.29 -13.98
CA ALA A 61 5.57 6.24 -13.01
C ALA A 61 4.12 6.34 -12.48
N GLY A 62 3.49 7.52 -12.60
CA GLY A 62 2.06 7.72 -12.30
C GLY A 62 1.15 6.95 -13.25
N ARG A 63 1.54 6.80 -14.52
CA ARG A 63 0.77 6.02 -15.51
C ARG A 63 0.62 4.54 -15.12
N PHE A 64 1.54 4.00 -14.34
CA PHE A 64 1.54 2.60 -13.91
C PHE A 64 0.97 2.42 -12.50
N SER A 65 0.38 3.46 -11.92
CA SER A 65 -0.30 3.38 -10.64
C SER A 65 -1.80 3.21 -10.84
N PHE A 66 -2.37 2.18 -10.23
CA PHE A 66 -3.82 2.00 -10.15
C PHE A 66 -4.50 2.98 -9.17
N ASN A 67 -3.73 3.68 -8.34
CA ASN A 67 -4.27 4.65 -7.38
C ASN A 67 -4.56 6.02 -8.00
N VAL A 68 -4.09 6.31 -9.22
CA VAL A 68 -4.26 7.61 -9.88
C VAL A 68 -5.01 7.49 -11.20
N ALA A 69 -5.82 8.50 -11.54
CA ALA A 69 -6.66 8.49 -12.73
C ALA A 69 -5.87 8.38 -14.05
N GLN A 70 -4.62 8.83 -14.09
CA GLN A 70 -3.81 8.92 -15.31
C GLN A 70 -3.60 7.58 -16.05
N GLY A 71 -3.69 6.44 -15.35
CA GLY A 71 -3.46 5.12 -15.95
C GLY A 71 -4.27 3.96 -15.41
N ARG A 72 -5.10 4.19 -14.37
CA ARG A 72 -6.01 3.15 -13.86
C ARG A 72 -7.19 2.92 -14.79
N CYS A 73 -7.80 1.74 -14.68
CA CYS A 73 -9.07 1.46 -15.35
C CYS A 73 -10.15 2.42 -14.84
N PRO A 74 -10.89 3.14 -15.71
CA PRO A 74 -11.94 4.06 -15.26
C PRO A 74 -13.17 3.33 -14.70
N THR A 75 -13.43 2.09 -15.12
CA THR A 75 -14.62 1.33 -14.72
C THR A 75 -14.55 0.84 -13.28
N CYS A 76 -13.42 0.27 -12.85
CA CYS A 76 -13.22 -0.19 -11.47
C CYS A 76 -12.37 0.78 -10.64
N GLU A 77 -12.01 1.94 -11.20
CA GLU A 77 -11.16 2.94 -10.57
C GLU A 77 -9.87 2.39 -9.93
N GLY A 78 -9.30 1.36 -10.55
CA GLY A 78 -8.08 0.70 -10.08
C GLY A 78 -8.28 -0.30 -8.93
N GLU A 79 -9.50 -0.66 -8.57
CA GLU A 79 -9.78 -1.68 -7.53
C GLU A 79 -9.67 -3.12 -8.05
N GLY A 80 -9.74 -3.31 -9.37
CA GLY A 80 -9.61 -4.63 -10.02
C GLY A 80 -10.90 -5.44 -10.08
N PHE A 81 -11.94 -5.02 -9.36
CA PHE A 81 -13.30 -5.54 -9.43
C PHE A 81 -14.31 -4.42 -9.12
N VAL A 82 -15.59 -4.67 -9.35
CA VAL A 82 -16.68 -3.76 -8.95
C VAL A 82 -17.50 -4.50 -7.89
N SER A 83 -17.54 -3.97 -6.68
CA SER A 83 -18.44 -4.47 -5.64
C SER A 83 -19.84 -3.89 -5.86
N VAL A 84 -20.84 -4.77 -5.94
CA VAL A 84 -22.24 -4.37 -5.90
C VAL A 84 -22.72 -4.64 -4.48
N GLU A 85 -23.06 -3.58 -3.75
CA GLU A 85 -23.64 -3.72 -2.42
C GLU A 85 -25.09 -4.20 -2.59
N LEU A 86 -25.37 -5.40 -2.09
CA LEU A 86 -26.73 -5.89 -1.97
C LEU A 86 -27.28 -5.36 -0.65
N LEU A 87 -28.24 -4.45 -0.73
CA LEU A 87 -28.97 -3.97 0.44
C LEU A 87 -29.75 -5.16 1.03
N PHE A 88 -29.41 -5.55 2.25
CA PHE A 88 -30.17 -6.48 3.09
C PHE A 88 -30.44 -5.83 4.45
#